data_AF-A0A3B0SUU6-F1
#
_entry.id   AF-A0A3B0SUU6-F1
#
_cell.length_a   1.000
_cell.length_b   1.000
_cell.length_c   1.000
_cell.angle_alpha   90.00
_cell.angle_beta   90.00
_cell.angle_gamma   90.00
#
_symmetry.space_group_name_H-M   'P 1'
#
loop_
_entity.id
_entity.type
_entity.pdbx_description
1 polymer ?
#
loop_
_entity_poly.entity_id
_entity_poly.type
_entity_poly.pdbx_seq_one_letter_code
_entity_poly.pdbx_strand_id
1 'polypeptide(L)'
;MFSEVQVHRALVPLVALLVVLSACVSADDEPRSLLEPAPPTTVSRQESLRPDGETINRGTTIEPGVEYRYPIYTHCGIEWLGEFNDVLWRADVPAGVLDYVPAAWARAVGDGQSVVVTLLLTTQPDPVITATVNEVEIAYRPTTEDPPGCD
;
A
#
# COMPACT_ATOMS: atom_id res chain seq x y z
N MET A 1 46.12 -21.83 -38.46
CA MET A 1 45.10 -20.78 -38.63
C MET A 1 44.52 -20.56 -37.24
N PHE A 2 44.97 -19.49 -36.58
CA PHE A 2 44.66 -18.92 -35.25
C PHE A 2 44.62 -19.93 -34.07
N SER A 3 45.75 -20.23 -33.43
CA SER A 3 46.46 -19.49 -32.35
C SER A 3 45.98 -19.85 -30.93
N GLU A 4 46.88 -20.59 -30.28
CA GLU A 4 47.08 -20.79 -28.83
C GLU A 4 46.90 -19.48 -28.02
N VAL A 5 46.64 -19.49 -26.71
CA VAL A 5 47.63 -19.74 -25.64
C VAL A 5 46.91 -19.89 -24.29
N GLN A 6 47.23 -20.99 -23.58
CA GLN A 6 46.91 -21.27 -22.18
C GLN A 6 47.73 -20.37 -21.20
N VAL A 7 47.63 -20.63 -19.88
CA VAL A 7 48.67 -20.37 -18.83
C VAL A 7 48.54 -18.98 -18.18
N HIS A 8 48.46 -18.76 -16.86
CA HIS A 8 48.68 -19.57 -15.66
C HIS A 8 48.07 -18.93 -14.39
N ARG A 9 47.96 -19.78 -13.36
CA ARG A 9 47.97 -19.50 -11.92
C ARG A 9 48.79 -18.27 -11.52
N ALA A 10 48.33 -17.53 -10.51
CA ALA A 10 49.10 -17.27 -9.29
C ALA A 10 48.23 -16.58 -8.22
N LEU A 11 48.55 -16.93 -6.99
CA LEU A 11 47.92 -16.58 -5.72
C LEU A 11 48.77 -15.47 -5.05
N VAL A 12 48.43 -15.13 -3.80
CA VAL A 12 49.28 -14.49 -2.75
C VAL A 12 49.39 -12.93 -2.78
N PRO A 13 49.64 -12.27 -1.62
CA PRO A 13 48.67 -11.42 -0.94
C PRO A 13 49.31 -10.12 -0.36
N LEU A 14 48.62 -9.47 0.58
CA LEU A 14 49.17 -8.85 1.80
C LEU A 14 50.03 -7.55 1.67
N VAL A 15 49.71 -6.61 2.58
CA VAL A 15 50.62 -5.68 3.31
C VAL A 15 50.59 -4.17 2.97
N ALA A 16 50.57 -3.43 4.09
CA ALA A 16 50.96 -2.03 4.37
C ALA A 16 49.95 -0.95 3.98
N LEU A 17 49.25 -0.29 4.92
CA LEU A 17 49.71 0.49 6.10
C LEU A 17 50.61 1.68 5.70
N LEU A 18 50.07 2.91 5.72
CA LEU A 18 50.75 4.06 6.30
C LEU A 18 49.82 5.28 6.46
N VAL A 19 49.70 5.69 7.71
CA VAL A 19 49.14 6.94 8.22
C VAL A 19 50.07 8.10 7.86
N VAL A 20 49.53 9.22 7.38
CA VAL A 20 50.20 10.53 7.49
C VAL A 20 49.19 11.55 8.01
N LEU A 21 49.44 11.99 9.24
CA LEU A 21 48.84 13.14 9.90
C LEU A 21 49.58 14.43 9.51
N SER A 22 48.84 15.55 9.56
CA SER A 22 49.30 16.94 9.71
C SER A 22 49.98 17.66 8.55
N ALA A 23 49.28 18.65 8.01
CA ALA A 23 49.77 20.03 7.96
C ALA A 23 48.58 21.02 7.96
N CYS A 24 48.53 21.89 8.96
CA CYS A 24 47.70 23.08 8.97
C CYS A 24 48.29 24.09 7.96
N VAL A 25 47.48 24.62 7.05
CA VAL A 25 47.77 25.92 6.41
C VAL A 25 46.54 26.80 6.53
N SER A 26 46.76 27.99 7.06
CA SER A 26 45.74 28.98 7.39
C SER A 26 45.40 29.85 6.18
N ALA A 27 44.12 30.24 6.15
CA ALA A 27 43.57 31.48 5.64
C ALA A 27 43.87 31.86 4.17
N ASP A 28 42.86 31.69 3.32
CA ASP A 28 42.53 32.71 2.34
C ASP A 28 41.05 33.05 2.46
N ASP A 29 40.82 34.34 2.60
CA ASP A 29 39.56 35.05 2.76
C ASP A 29 38.98 35.24 1.36
N GLU A 30 37.78 34.74 1.05
CA GLU A 30 36.88 35.43 0.12
C GLU A 30 35.39 35.08 0.36
N PRO A 31 34.47 36.04 0.11
CA PRO A 31 33.11 36.03 0.63
C PRO A 31 32.07 35.57 -0.39
N ARG A 32 30.95 35.03 0.12
CA ARG A 32 29.66 34.81 -0.57
C ARG A 32 29.68 33.84 -1.77
N SER A 33 29.19 32.62 -1.52
CA SER A 33 28.34 31.93 -2.51
C SER A 33 27.08 31.41 -1.83
N LEU A 34 25.97 32.04 -2.20
CA LEU A 34 24.60 31.62 -1.93
C LEU A 34 24.30 30.35 -2.71
N LEU A 35 23.51 29.44 -2.12
CA LEU A 35 22.91 28.22 -2.70
C LEU A 35 23.77 26.95 -2.57
N GLU A 36 23.85 26.44 -1.33
CA GLU A 36 23.91 24.99 -1.16
C GLU A 36 22.53 24.44 -1.59
N PRO A 37 22.42 23.57 -2.61
CA PRO A 37 21.17 22.88 -2.85
C PRO A 37 20.89 22.04 -1.61
N ALA A 38 19.79 22.35 -0.92
CA ALA A 38 19.33 21.54 0.20
C ALA A 38 19.36 20.06 -0.23
N PRO A 39 19.83 19.14 0.63
CA PRO A 39 19.77 17.72 0.30
C PRO A 39 18.34 17.40 -0.12
N PRO A 40 18.12 16.52 -1.13
CA PRO A 40 16.78 16.18 -1.54
C PRO A 40 16.03 15.77 -0.29
N THR A 41 14.96 16.49 0.03
CA THR A 41 14.02 16.08 1.07
C THR A 41 13.54 14.72 0.62
N THR A 42 14.15 13.66 1.16
CA THR A 42 13.62 12.32 1.09
C THR A 42 12.27 12.46 1.75
N VAL A 43 11.22 12.55 0.93
CA VAL A 43 9.86 12.32 1.39
C VAL A 43 9.91 10.87 1.83
N SER A 44 10.23 10.66 3.11
CA SER A 44 9.94 9.42 3.79
C SER A 44 8.45 9.25 3.59
N ARG A 45 8.07 8.44 2.59
CA ARG A 45 6.79 7.76 2.60
C ARG A 45 6.78 7.06 3.94
N GLN A 46 6.16 7.68 4.94
CA GLN A 46 5.87 7.03 6.19
C GLN A 46 4.97 5.87 5.79
N GLU A 47 5.55 4.68 5.67
CA GLU A 47 4.78 3.47 5.81
C GLU A 47 4.02 3.62 7.12
N SER A 48 2.70 3.71 6.99
CA SER A 48 1.77 3.89 8.09
C SER A 48 2.00 2.73 9.06
N LEU A 49 2.65 2.99 10.19
CA LEU A 49 2.93 2.02 11.24
C LEU A 49 1.66 1.67 12.05
N ARG A 50 0.47 1.73 11.46
CA ARG A 50 -0.74 1.24 12.12
C ARG A 50 -0.64 -0.29 12.14
N PRO A 51 -0.52 -0.94 13.31
CA PRO A 51 -0.45 -2.40 13.39
C PRO A 51 -1.76 -2.97 12.82
N ASP A 52 -1.67 -3.80 11.79
CA ASP A 52 -2.74 -4.60 11.18
C ASP A 52 -4.16 -4.01 11.30
N GLY A 53 -4.35 -2.79 10.77
CA GLY A 53 -5.64 -2.14 10.55
C GLY A 53 -6.56 -1.99 11.76
N GLU A 54 -6.88 -0.75 12.13
CA GLU A 54 -7.99 -0.46 13.05
C GLU A 54 -9.29 -1.11 12.54
N THR A 55 -10.00 -1.83 13.41
CA THR A 55 -11.30 -2.40 13.05
C THR A 55 -12.37 -1.34 13.20
N ILE A 56 -13.08 -1.06 12.10
CA ILE A 56 -14.08 0.00 12.03
C ILE A 56 -15.48 -0.58 11.81
N ASN A 57 -16.49 0.26 12.01
CA ASN A 57 -17.89 -0.05 11.75
C ASN A 57 -18.42 0.78 10.57
N ARG A 58 -19.59 0.40 10.07
CA ARG A 58 -20.33 1.22 9.10
C ARG A 58 -20.55 2.63 9.67
N GLY A 59 -20.48 3.64 8.80
CA GLY A 59 -20.60 5.06 9.16
C GLY A 59 -19.31 5.67 9.70
N THR A 60 -18.22 4.90 9.82
CA THR A 60 -16.93 5.44 10.25
C THR A 60 -16.30 6.27 9.14
N THR A 61 -15.51 7.29 9.51
CA THR A 61 -14.67 8.01 8.56
C THR A 61 -13.41 7.22 8.24
N ILE A 62 -13.17 6.96 6.95
CA ILE A 62 -11.97 6.31 6.42
C ILE A 62 -11.03 7.38 5.85
N GLU A 63 -9.79 7.39 6.35
CA GLU A 63 -8.72 8.24 5.84
C GLU A 63 -8.15 7.66 4.52
N PRO A 64 -7.93 8.48 3.47
CA PRO A 64 -7.31 8.01 2.23
C PRO A 64 -5.90 7.44 2.46
N GLY A 65 -5.60 6.32 1.81
CA GLY A 65 -4.27 5.67 1.91
C GLY A 65 -4.01 4.91 3.21
N VAL A 66 -5.01 4.80 4.08
CA VAL A 66 -4.94 4.03 5.33
C VAL A 66 -5.81 2.78 5.19
N GLU A 67 -5.25 1.64 5.63
CA GLU A 67 -5.97 0.37 5.67
C GLU A 67 -6.73 0.18 6.98
N TYR A 68 -7.97 -0.28 6.87
CA TYR A 68 -8.85 -0.59 7.99
C TYR A 68 -9.40 -2.00 7.87
N ARG A 69 -9.74 -2.64 8.99
CA ARG A 69 -10.45 -3.92 8.98
C ARG A 69 -11.94 -3.69 9.13
N TYR A 70 -12.75 -4.36 8.31
CA TYR A 70 -14.20 -4.20 8.35
C TYR A 70 -14.90 -5.58 8.27
N PRO A 71 -15.69 -5.96 9.28
CA PRO A 71 -16.55 -7.14 9.18
C PRO A 71 -17.76 -6.82 8.29
N ILE A 72 -17.81 -7.41 7.10
CA ILE A 72 -18.98 -7.33 6.21
C ILE A 72 -19.88 -8.54 6.43
N TYR A 73 -21.19 -8.29 6.55
CA TYR A 73 -22.21 -9.34 6.60
C TYR A 73 -22.61 -9.72 5.18
N THR A 74 -22.51 -11.00 4.81
CA THR A 74 -22.64 -11.48 3.43
C THR A 74 -23.98 -12.13 3.13
N HIS A 75 -24.94 -12.13 4.06
CA HIS A 75 -26.26 -12.77 3.90
C HIS A 75 -27.00 -12.27 2.65
N CYS A 76 -26.89 -10.98 2.36
CA CYS A 76 -27.59 -10.27 1.28
C CYS A 76 -26.67 -10.00 0.09
N GLY A 77 -25.57 -10.76 0.00
CA GLY A 77 -24.43 -10.45 -0.86
C GLY A 77 -23.59 -9.28 -0.36
N ILE A 78 -22.60 -8.92 -1.18
CA ILE A 78 -21.60 -7.88 -0.88
C ILE A 78 -21.69 -6.68 -1.81
N GLU A 79 -22.74 -6.58 -2.64
CA GLU A 79 -22.91 -5.48 -3.59
C GLU A 79 -22.88 -4.11 -2.89
N TRP A 80 -23.47 -4.04 -1.70
CA TRP A 80 -23.57 -2.83 -0.90
C TRP A 80 -22.63 -2.88 0.29
N LEU A 81 -21.55 -2.11 0.23
CA LEU A 81 -20.62 -1.98 1.37
C LEU A 81 -21.28 -1.24 2.54
N GLY A 82 -22.16 -0.28 2.21
CA GLY A 82 -22.82 0.60 3.15
C GLY A 82 -22.21 1.99 3.14
N GLU A 83 -22.46 2.74 4.21
CA GLU A 83 -22.07 4.14 4.33
C GLU A 83 -20.69 4.29 4.96
N PHE A 84 -19.83 5.08 4.33
CA PHE A 84 -18.54 5.53 4.84
C PHE A 84 -18.28 6.95 4.33
N ASN A 85 -17.80 7.83 5.20
CA ASN A 85 -17.62 9.27 4.91
C ASN A 85 -18.93 9.94 4.44
N ASP A 86 -20.06 9.58 5.05
CA ASP A 86 -21.41 10.06 4.69
C ASP A 86 -21.81 9.76 3.23
N VAL A 87 -21.18 8.76 2.61
CA VAL A 87 -21.39 8.34 1.21
C VAL A 87 -21.72 6.85 1.18
N LEU A 88 -22.71 6.47 0.36
CA LEU A 88 -23.01 5.07 0.09
C LEU A 88 -22.08 4.50 -0.99
N TRP A 89 -21.64 3.26 -0.79
CA TRP A 89 -20.66 2.60 -1.65
C TRP A 89 -21.22 1.29 -2.21
N ARG A 90 -21.18 1.16 -3.54
CA ARG A 90 -21.72 0.02 -4.30
C ARG A 90 -20.65 -0.57 -5.23
N ALA A 91 -20.58 -1.89 -5.29
CA ALA A 91 -19.73 -2.62 -6.22
C ALA A 91 -20.50 -2.97 -7.49
N ASP A 92 -19.78 -3.03 -8.62
CA ASP A 92 -20.31 -3.59 -9.85
C ASP A 92 -20.32 -5.13 -9.73
N VAL A 93 -21.51 -5.70 -9.55
CA VAL A 93 -21.71 -7.16 -9.48
C VAL A 93 -22.29 -7.71 -10.79
N PRO A 94 -22.11 -9.00 -11.10
CA PRO A 94 -22.67 -9.59 -12.32
C PRO A 94 -24.21 -9.45 -12.37
N ALA A 95 -24.72 -9.00 -13.52
CA ALA A 95 -26.15 -8.77 -13.70
C ALA A 95 -26.98 -10.05 -13.48
N GLY A 96 -28.08 -9.92 -12.75
CA GLY A 96 -29.00 -11.03 -12.47
C GLY A 96 -28.53 -12.00 -11.38
N VAL A 97 -27.42 -11.70 -10.69
CA VAL A 97 -26.94 -12.50 -9.55
C VAL A 97 -27.41 -11.84 -8.25
N LEU A 98 -28.30 -12.54 -7.55
CA LEU A 98 -28.70 -12.18 -6.19
C LEU A 98 -27.64 -12.64 -5.19
N ASP A 99 -27.52 -11.90 -4.08
CA ASP A 99 -26.65 -12.23 -2.95
C ASP A 99 -25.21 -12.56 -3.36
N TYR A 100 -24.68 -11.79 -4.32
CA TYR A 100 -23.36 -12.06 -4.88
C TYR A 100 -22.28 -12.03 -3.80
N VAL A 101 -21.54 -13.14 -3.69
CA VAL A 101 -20.30 -13.27 -2.91
C VAL A 101 -19.24 -13.94 -3.79
N PRO A 102 -18.06 -13.33 -3.99
CA PRO A 102 -16.98 -13.94 -4.76
C PRO A 102 -16.58 -15.29 -4.17
N ALA A 103 -16.36 -16.30 -5.02
CA ALA A 103 -15.97 -17.64 -4.58
C ALA A 103 -14.68 -17.66 -3.73
N ALA A 104 -13.76 -16.72 -3.98
CA ALA A 104 -12.54 -16.56 -3.18
C ALA A 104 -12.81 -16.09 -1.75
N TRP A 105 -13.90 -15.35 -1.53
CA TRP A 105 -14.32 -14.90 -0.21
C TRP A 105 -15.10 -15.99 0.52
N ALA A 106 -15.78 -16.89 -0.20
CA ALA A 106 -16.60 -17.95 0.39
C ALA A 106 -15.86 -18.82 1.43
N ARG A 107 -14.54 -19.01 1.28
CA ARG A 107 -13.71 -19.74 2.26
C ARG A 107 -13.37 -18.95 3.53
N ALA A 108 -13.49 -17.63 3.47
CA ALA A 108 -13.25 -16.71 4.59
C ALA A 108 -14.55 -16.27 5.28
N VAL A 109 -15.72 -16.60 4.70
CA VAL A 109 -17.01 -16.39 5.36
C VAL A 109 -17.08 -17.33 6.56
N GLY A 110 -17.13 -16.75 7.76
CA GLY A 110 -17.30 -17.50 9.00
C GLY A 110 -18.74 -17.95 9.22
N ASP A 111 -18.96 -18.74 10.26
CA ASP A 111 -20.27 -19.32 10.61
C ASP A 111 -21.38 -18.27 10.81
N GLY A 112 -21.02 -17.04 11.16
CA GLY A 112 -21.93 -15.89 11.28
C GLY A 112 -22.20 -15.15 9.98
N GLN A 113 -22.01 -15.79 8.82
CA GLN A 113 -22.17 -15.19 7.49
C GLN A 113 -21.46 -13.84 7.34
N SER A 114 -20.27 -13.74 7.92
CA SER A 114 -19.47 -12.51 7.92
C SER A 114 -18.06 -12.82 7.48
N VAL A 115 -17.44 -11.87 6.78
CA VAL A 115 -16.01 -11.92 6.42
C VAL A 115 -15.34 -10.63 6.84
N VAL A 116 -14.14 -10.71 7.40
CA VAL A 116 -13.34 -9.51 7.72
C VAL A 116 -12.51 -9.16 6.50
N VAL A 117 -12.77 -7.98 5.94
CA VAL A 117 -12.06 -7.44 4.77
C VAL A 117 -11.09 -6.34 5.19
N THR A 118 -10.06 -6.11 4.40
CA THR A 118 -9.25 -4.89 4.49
C THR A 118 -9.85 -3.84 3.56
N LEU A 119 -10.20 -2.66 4.07
CA LEU A 119 -10.68 -1.52 3.30
C LEU A 119 -9.54 -0.51 3.09
N LEU A 120 -9.44 -0.01 1.85
CA LEU A 120 -8.54 1.07 1.47
C LEU A 120 -9.28 2.10 0.61
N LEU A 121 -9.34 3.35 1.07
CA LEU A 121 -9.87 4.46 0.27
C LEU A 121 -8.76 5.07 -0.58
N THR A 122 -8.97 5.11 -1.90
CA THR A 122 -8.17 5.90 -2.86
C THR A 122 -9.03 7.03 -3.41
N THR A 123 -8.49 8.23 -3.54
CA THR A 123 -9.26 9.43 -3.97
C THR A 123 -8.95 9.93 -5.37
N GLN A 124 -7.98 9.32 -6.08
CA GLN A 124 -7.56 9.73 -7.41
C GLN A 124 -7.44 8.52 -8.36
N PRO A 125 -7.84 8.64 -9.65
CA PRO A 125 -8.47 9.81 -10.27
C PRO A 125 -9.89 10.08 -9.75
N ASP A 126 -10.57 9.04 -9.27
CA ASP A 126 -11.89 9.09 -8.66
C ASP A 126 -11.87 8.34 -7.31
N PRO A 127 -12.76 8.68 -6.36
CA PRO A 127 -12.89 7.97 -5.10
C PRO A 127 -13.34 6.51 -5.29
N VAL A 128 -12.57 5.58 -4.74
CA VAL A 128 -12.82 4.13 -4.73
C VAL A 128 -12.45 3.56 -3.36
N ILE A 129 -13.33 2.75 -2.77
CA ILE A 129 -12.96 1.88 -1.64
C ILE A 129 -12.67 0.49 -2.19
N THR A 130 -11.45 0.01 -2.00
CA THR A 130 -11.09 -1.38 -2.31
C THR A 130 -11.26 -2.22 -1.05
N ALA A 131 -12.05 -3.29 -1.14
CA ALA A 131 -12.15 -4.32 -0.11
C ALA A 131 -11.35 -5.56 -0.52
N THR A 132 -10.44 -6.02 0.33
CA THR A 132 -9.53 -7.12 0.02
C THR A 132 -9.69 -8.27 1.02
N VAL A 133 -9.82 -9.49 0.49
CA VAL A 133 -9.80 -10.76 1.24
C VAL A 133 -9.08 -11.81 0.40
N ASN A 134 -8.14 -12.55 1.00
CA ASN A 134 -7.40 -13.62 0.31
C ASN A 134 -6.84 -13.19 -1.05
N GLU A 135 -6.25 -12.00 -1.13
CA GLU A 135 -5.68 -11.40 -2.36
C GLU A 135 -6.72 -11.09 -3.46
N VAL A 136 -8.01 -11.23 -3.17
CA VAL A 136 -9.11 -10.84 -4.08
C VAL A 136 -9.72 -9.53 -3.63
N GLU A 137 -9.71 -8.59 -4.58
CA GLU A 137 -10.18 -7.23 -4.40
C GLU A 137 -11.58 -7.03 -5.00
N ILE A 138 -12.41 -6.25 -4.32
CA ILE A 138 -13.67 -5.72 -4.83
C ILE A 138 -13.61 -4.20 -4.71
N ALA A 139 -13.85 -3.52 -5.83
CA ALA A 139 -13.89 -2.07 -5.89
C ALA A 139 -15.33 -1.58 -5.69
N TYR A 140 -15.50 -0.68 -4.73
CA TYR A 140 -16.75 0.02 -4.49
C TYR A 140 -16.64 1.46 -4.96
N ARG A 141 -17.70 1.94 -5.60
CA ARG A 141 -17.82 3.31 -6.08
C ARG A 141 -18.92 4.06 -5.30
N PRO A 142 -18.81 5.38 -5.16
CA PRO A 142 -19.88 6.19 -4.60
C PRO A 142 -21.17 6.01 -5.39
N THR A 143 -22.29 5.96 -4.69
CA THR A 143 -23.63 5.91 -5.30
C THR A 143 -24.61 6.78 -4.51
N THR A 144 -25.66 7.22 -5.19
CA THR A 144 -26.83 7.88 -4.60
C THR A 144 -28.06 6.99 -4.62
N GLU A 145 -27.91 5.74 -5.06
CA GLU A 145 -28.99 4.76 -5.06
C GLU A 145 -29.19 4.18 -3.66
N ASP A 146 -30.44 3.89 -3.32
CA ASP A 146 -30.77 3.26 -2.05
C ASP A 146 -30.57 1.74 -2.12
N PRO A 147 -29.89 1.12 -1.13
CA PRO A 147 -29.77 -0.32 -1.07
C PRO A 147 -31.15 -0.96 -0.93
N PRO A 148 -31.45 -2.04 -1.67
CA PRO A 148 -32.69 -2.77 -1.46
C PRO A 148 -32.71 -3.37 -0.05
N GLY A 149 -33.92 -3.55 0.48
CA GLY A 149 -34.12 -4.35 1.69
C GLY A 149 -33.61 -5.77 1.49
N CYS A 150 -33.15 -6.37 2.58
CA CYS A 150 -32.79 -7.78 2.61
C CYS A 150 -33.82 -8.52 3.48
N ASP A 151 -34.48 -9.51 2.86
CA ASP A 151 -35.50 -10.36 3.50
C ASP A 151 -34.91 -11.71 3.95
#